data_AF-A0A957XAV5-F1
#
_entry.id   AF-A0A957XAV5-F1
#
_cell.length_a   1.000
_cell.length_b   1.000
_cell.length_c   1.000
_cell.angle_alpha   90.00
_cell.angle_beta   90.00
_cell.angle_gamma   90.00
#
_symmetry.space_group_name_H-M   'P 1'
#
loop_
_entity.id
_entity.type
_entity.pdbx_description
1 polymer ?
#
loop_
_entity_poly.entity_id
_entity_poly.type
_entity_poly.pdbx_seq_one_letter_code
_entity_poly.pdbx_strand_id
1 'polypeptide(L)'
;MADFNKDRIRVHIEGKEFSVVGGSFQNMLAAVKQINGRRFVGALKVWQLPGKAEDIKNQLAISGFQLEGGTPVADETPAQPSAAAPASFGNDRIRVTVQGHQLAVVGGGFREMLDAVKNLPGRRFDSDSKMWEIPGDAGIIKNLIETAGFQLEGADKIASVSPPASQNTSPPAYTSPPMPQSPPPPAYEEPDFSDDVDIPAYEPPDWWDDGNMPAPPMNPPDWWEEEEPTDTPVDYPMRPSSPARPAPRSTDSSGGGDDQIRIRIGGIPMVVTGGSFQAMLGVIKDIPGRRFHSGDKVWDIPEDSTIDSVQQVVNAKGFILKRG
;
A
#
# COMPACT_ATOMS: atom_id res chain seq x y z
N MET A 1 -23.63 34.88 -16.03
CA MET A 1 -23.85 33.88 -14.97
C MET A 1 -22.65 32.96 -15.02
N ALA A 2 -21.78 32.99 -14.01
CA ALA A 2 -20.58 32.17 -14.01
C ALA A 2 -20.98 30.70 -13.89
N ASP A 3 -20.57 29.88 -14.85
CA ASP A 3 -20.59 28.43 -14.75
C ASP A 3 -19.63 28.03 -13.63
N PHE A 4 -20.11 28.02 -12.39
CA PHE A 4 -19.45 27.31 -11.32
C PHE A 4 -19.36 25.86 -11.80
N ASN A 5 -18.16 25.43 -12.17
CA ASN A 5 -17.80 24.02 -12.32
C ASN A 5 -18.19 23.33 -11.00
N LYS A 6 -19.44 22.85 -10.94
CA LYS A 6 -19.96 22.19 -9.75
C LYS A 6 -19.15 20.92 -9.61
N ASP A 7 -18.32 20.86 -8.58
CA ASP A 7 -17.71 19.62 -8.13
C ASP A 7 -18.82 18.56 -8.04
N ARG A 8 -18.53 17.34 -8.52
CA ARG A 8 -19.46 16.21 -8.45
C ARG A 8 -18.72 14.97 -7.99
N ILE A 9 -19.37 14.18 -7.15
CA ILE A 9 -18.87 12.85 -6.77
C ILE A 9 -19.78 11.82 -7.40
N ARG A 10 -19.20 10.91 -8.19
CA ARG A 10 -19.92 9.80 -8.78
C ARG A 10 -20.09 8.68 -7.76
N VAL A 11 -21.33 8.19 -7.62
CA VAL A 11 -21.68 7.08 -6.74
C VAL A 11 -22.49 6.03 -7.48
N HIS A 12 -22.29 4.76 -7.15
CA HIS A 12 -22.99 3.62 -7.73
C HIS A 12 -23.89 3.00 -6.67
N ILE A 13 -25.19 2.92 -6.97
CA ILE A 13 -26.22 2.41 -6.05
C ILE A 13 -27.13 1.47 -6.85
N GLU A 14 -27.26 0.21 -6.43
CA GLU A 14 -28.11 -0.81 -7.09
C GLU A 14 -27.92 -0.90 -8.61
N GLY A 15 -26.67 -0.84 -9.09
CA GLY A 15 -26.38 -0.93 -10.52
C GLY A 15 -26.57 0.39 -11.29
N LYS A 16 -26.99 1.48 -10.64
CA LYS A 16 -27.21 2.78 -11.28
C LYS A 16 -26.17 3.82 -10.83
N GLU A 17 -25.70 4.65 -11.76
CA GLU A 17 -24.75 5.73 -11.47
C GLU A 17 -25.51 7.02 -11.14
N PHE A 18 -25.10 7.65 -10.05
CA PHE A 18 -25.61 8.92 -9.57
C PHE A 18 -24.47 9.91 -9.33
N SER A 19 -24.78 11.19 -9.31
CA SER A 19 -23.87 12.27 -8.98
C SER A 19 -24.35 12.98 -7.71
N VAL A 20 -23.49 13.05 -6.69
CA VAL A 20 -23.74 13.87 -5.50
C VAL A 20 -23.31 15.30 -5.79
N VAL A 21 -24.20 16.26 -5.54
CA VAL A 21 -23.98 17.71 -5.70
C VAL A 21 -24.48 18.47 -4.47
N GLY A 22 -24.04 19.72 -4.28
CA GLY A 22 -24.59 20.61 -3.24
C GLY A 22 -23.60 21.16 -2.21
N GLY A 23 -22.30 21.19 -2.49
CA GLY A 23 -21.30 21.81 -1.62
C GLY A 23 -19.89 21.70 -2.17
N SER A 24 -18.89 21.94 -1.32
CA SER A 24 -17.49 21.70 -1.68
C SER A 24 -17.21 20.19 -1.83
N PHE A 25 -16.25 19.84 -2.69
CA PHE A 25 -15.83 18.45 -2.89
C PHE A 25 -15.50 17.71 -1.59
N GLN A 26 -14.78 18.37 -0.66
CA GLN A 26 -14.39 17.77 0.62
C GLN A 26 -15.60 17.43 1.49
N ASN A 27 -16.61 18.31 1.54
CA ASN A 27 -17.81 18.09 2.33
C ASN A 27 -18.68 16.97 1.73
N MET A 28 -18.81 16.94 0.39
CA MET A 28 -19.50 15.84 -0.30
C MET A 28 -18.80 14.50 -0.05
N LEU A 29 -17.47 14.47 -0.12
CA LEU A 29 -16.70 13.25 0.12
C LEU A 29 -16.83 12.78 1.57
N ALA A 30 -16.83 13.72 2.53
CA ALA A 30 -17.04 13.41 3.94
C ALA A 30 -18.42 12.78 4.19
N ALA A 31 -19.48 13.29 3.56
CA ALA A 31 -20.83 12.73 3.66
C ALA A 31 -20.92 11.33 3.04
N VAL A 32 -20.37 11.13 1.84
CA VAL A 32 -20.27 9.78 1.21
C VAL A 32 -19.48 8.82 2.11
N LYS A 33 -18.45 9.33 2.79
CA LYS A 33 -17.65 8.57 3.77
C LYS A 33 -18.37 8.28 5.09
N GLN A 34 -19.56 8.80 5.36
CA GLN A 34 -20.32 8.43 6.56
C GLN A 34 -21.26 7.24 6.31
N ILE A 35 -21.51 6.87 5.05
CA ILE A 35 -22.41 5.78 4.68
C ILE A 35 -21.73 4.43 4.99
N ASN A 36 -22.41 3.57 5.75
CA ASN A 36 -21.88 2.26 6.15
C ASN A 36 -21.80 1.29 4.97
N GLY A 37 -20.73 0.48 4.93
CA GLY A 37 -20.51 -0.52 3.87
C GLY A 37 -20.13 0.03 2.49
N ARG A 38 -19.86 1.33 2.39
CA ARG A 38 -19.30 1.96 1.18
C ARG A 38 -17.98 1.30 0.75
N ARG A 39 -17.75 1.20 -0.56
CA ARG A 39 -16.47 0.79 -1.15
C ARG A 39 -16.09 1.73 -2.29
N PHE A 40 -14.81 2.11 -2.38
CA PHE A 40 -14.33 2.93 -3.48
C PHE A 40 -13.82 2.05 -4.62
N VAL A 41 -14.45 2.17 -5.79
CA VAL A 41 -14.05 1.45 -7.01
C VAL A 41 -13.08 2.35 -7.78
N GLY A 42 -11.80 2.22 -7.47
CA GLY A 42 -10.75 3.08 -8.01
C GLY A 42 -10.58 3.02 -9.52
N ALA A 43 -11.02 1.93 -10.18
CA ALA A 43 -11.01 1.81 -11.64
C ALA A 43 -11.93 2.83 -12.31
N LEU A 44 -13.13 3.01 -11.76
CA LEU A 44 -14.15 3.92 -12.29
C LEU A 44 -14.11 5.31 -11.64
N LYS A 45 -13.32 5.47 -10.56
CA LYS A 45 -13.36 6.64 -9.66
C LYS A 45 -14.77 6.89 -9.10
N VAL A 46 -15.50 5.81 -8.81
CA VAL A 46 -16.88 5.83 -8.31
C VAL A 46 -16.93 5.21 -6.90
N TRP A 47 -17.75 5.77 -6.02
CA TRP A 47 -18.06 5.17 -4.73
C TRP A 47 -19.28 4.26 -4.85
N GLN A 48 -19.13 2.98 -4.55
CA GLN A 48 -20.26 2.06 -4.50
C GLN A 48 -20.85 2.02 -3.09
N LEU A 49 -22.15 2.30 -3.01
CA LEU A 49 -22.89 2.43 -1.77
C LEU A 49 -23.90 1.29 -1.67
N PRO A 50 -23.95 0.55 -0.54
CA PRO A 50 -24.95 -0.48 -0.34
C PRO A 50 -26.29 0.13 0.07
N GLY A 51 -27.40 -0.50 -0.30
CA GLY A 51 -28.75 -0.08 0.04
C GLY A 51 -29.51 0.54 -1.13
N LYS A 52 -30.73 1.02 -0.86
CA LYS A 52 -31.62 1.60 -1.87
C LYS A 52 -31.25 3.04 -2.16
N ALA A 53 -31.41 3.48 -3.41
CA ALA A 53 -31.15 4.88 -3.79
C ALA A 53 -31.94 5.91 -2.96
N GLU A 54 -33.16 5.57 -2.53
CA GLU A 54 -33.99 6.44 -1.68
C GLU A 54 -33.42 6.66 -0.28
N ASP A 55 -32.91 5.60 0.35
CA ASP A 55 -32.31 5.67 1.69
C ASP A 55 -31.04 6.54 1.66
N ILE A 56 -30.19 6.30 0.66
CA ILE A 56 -28.97 7.08 0.43
C ILE A 56 -29.30 8.55 0.12
N LYS A 57 -30.34 8.80 -0.69
CA LYS A 57 -30.81 10.16 -0.98
C LYS A 57 -31.28 10.87 0.28
N ASN A 58 -32.04 10.20 1.15
CA ASN A 58 -32.49 10.77 2.43
C ASN A 58 -31.30 11.08 3.35
N GLN A 59 -30.32 10.17 3.44
CA GLN A 59 -29.13 10.35 4.27
C GLN A 59 -28.25 11.52 3.79
N LEU A 60 -28.07 11.65 2.47
CA LEU A 60 -27.35 12.78 1.87
C LEU A 60 -28.11 14.10 2.03
N ALA A 61 -29.44 14.08 1.95
CA ALA A 61 -30.29 15.25 2.14
C ALA A 61 -30.20 15.80 3.58
N ILE A 62 -30.10 14.94 4.61
CA ILE A 62 -29.85 15.35 6.00
C ILE A 62 -28.54 16.16 6.12
N SER A 63 -27.55 15.83 5.28
CA SER A 63 -26.26 16.51 5.24
C SER A 63 -26.22 17.72 4.29
N GLY A 64 -27.35 18.07 3.66
CA GLY A 64 -27.48 19.20 2.74
C GLY A 64 -27.06 18.91 1.29
N PHE A 65 -26.85 17.65 0.92
CA PHE A 65 -26.46 17.26 -0.45
C PHE A 65 -27.63 16.68 -1.24
N GLN A 66 -27.58 16.83 -2.55
CA GLN A 66 -28.57 16.32 -3.48
C GLN A 66 -27.95 15.22 -4.34
N LEU A 67 -28.73 14.16 -4.57
CA LEU A 67 -28.38 13.06 -5.45
C LEU A 67 -29.07 13.31 -6.81
N GLU A 68 -28.29 13.64 -7.84
CA GLU A 68 -28.73 13.84 -9.22
C GLU A 68 -28.40 12.61 -10.07
N GLY A 69 -29.23 12.29 -11.07
CA GLY A 69 -28.99 11.16 -11.98
C GLY A 69 -29.89 9.95 -11.70
N GLY A 70 -29.34 8.74 -11.90
CA GLY A 70 -30.12 7.49 -11.89
C GLY A 70 -30.39 6.92 -13.27
N THR A 71 -29.60 7.34 -14.26
CA THR A 71 -29.56 6.64 -15.55
C THR A 71 -29.18 5.19 -15.24
N PRO A 72 -29.99 4.19 -15.63
CA PRO A 72 -29.56 2.81 -15.53
C PRO A 72 -28.23 2.73 -16.26
N VAL A 73 -27.17 2.28 -15.56
CA VAL A 73 -25.97 1.86 -16.26
C VAL A 73 -26.50 0.77 -17.18
N ALA A 74 -26.47 1.02 -18.50
CA ALA A 74 -26.92 0.04 -19.46
C ALA A 74 -26.17 -1.23 -19.10
N ASP A 75 -26.92 -2.23 -18.64
CA ASP A 75 -26.40 -3.50 -18.18
C ASP A 75 -25.38 -3.95 -19.21
N GLU A 76 -24.10 -3.91 -18.87
CA GLU A 76 -23.05 -4.54 -19.66
C GLU A 76 -23.31 -6.03 -19.51
N THR A 77 -24.32 -6.47 -20.26
CA THR A 77 -24.55 -7.86 -20.63
C THR A 77 -23.19 -8.35 -21.09
N PRO A 78 -22.62 -9.41 -20.49
CA PRO A 78 -21.33 -9.92 -20.91
C PRO A 78 -21.44 -10.25 -22.38
N ALA A 79 -20.84 -9.39 -23.21
CA ALA A 79 -20.91 -9.51 -24.64
C ALA A 79 -20.18 -10.80 -25.00
N GLN A 80 -20.97 -11.78 -25.42
CA GLN A 80 -20.51 -12.90 -26.20
C GLN A 80 -19.53 -12.37 -27.27
N PRO A 81 -18.31 -12.92 -27.40
CA PRO A 81 -17.26 -12.31 -28.19
C PRO A 81 -17.66 -12.31 -29.66
N SER A 82 -18.18 -11.18 -30.12
CA SER A 82 -18.41 -10.92 -31.53
C SER A 82 -17.07 -10.49 -32.10
N ALA A 83 -16.56 -11.32 -33.02
CA ALA A 83 -15.33 -11.10 -33.76
C ALA A 83 -15.38 -9.74 -34.49
N ALA A 84 -14.89 -8.70 -33.84
CA ALA A 84 -14.69 -7.39 -34.41
C ALA A 84 -13.25 -6.93 -34.10
N ALA A 85 -12.65 -6.36 -35.13
CA ALA A 85 -11.24 -6.01 -35.32
C ALA A 85 -10.47 -5.50 -34.08
N PRO A 86 -9.14 -5.78 -34.01
CA PRO A 86 -8.31 -5.52 -32.84
C PRO A 86 -8.25 -4.02 -32.54
N ALA A 87 -8.88 -3.61 -31.43
CA ALA A 87 -8.48 -2.39 -30.76
C ALA A 87 -6.98 -2.51 -30.43
N SER A 88 -6.22 -1.44 -30.64
CA SER A 88 -4.82 -1.38 -30.27
C SER A 88 -4.73 -1.37 -28.74
N PHE A 89 -4.84 -2.55 -28.14
CA PHE A 89 -4.62 -2.76 -26.71
C PHE A 89 -3.18 -2.35 -26.43
N GLY A 90 -2.96 -1.52 -25.41
CA GLY A 90 -1.62 -1.19 -24.96
C GLY A 90 -0.81 -2.47 -24.80
N ASN A 91 0.46 -2.45 -25.22
CA ASN A 91 1.40 -3.57 -25.12
C ASN A 91 1.78 -3.89 -23.66
N ASP A 92 0.82 -3.82 -22.75
CA ASP A 92 0.98 -4.18 -21.36
C ASP A 92 1.10 -5.70 -21.28
N ARG A 93 2.22 -6.12 -20.69
CA ARG A 93 2.56 -7.53 -20.50
C ARG A 93 3.12 -7.70 -19.10
N ILE A 94 2.59 -8.68 -18.38
CA ILE A 94 3.11 -9.02 -17.05
C ILE A 94 3.98 -10.26 -17.19
N ARG A 95 5.26 -10.13 -16.82
CA ARG A 95 6.22 -11.23 -16.87
C ARG A 95 6.05 -12.13 -15.65
N VAL A 96 5.89 -13.42 -15.90
CA VAL A 96 5.74 -14.44 -14.87
C VAL A 96 6.67 -15.62 -15.16
N THR A 97 7.22 -16.23 -14.11
CA THR A 97 8.08 -17.40 -14.19
C THR A 97 7.32 -18.59 -13.61
N VAL A 98 7.11 -19.63 -14.42
CA VAL A 98 6.44 -20.87 -14.01
C VAL A 98 7.39 -22.04 -14.29
N GLN A 99 7.79 -22.76 -13.25
CA GLN A 99 8.78 -23.87 -13.35
C GLN A 99 10.09 -23.47 -14.05
N GLY A 100 10.55 -22.22 -13.84
CA GLY A 100 11.76 -21.70 -14.49
C GLY A 100 11.55 -21.24 -15.94
N HIS A 101 10.35 -21.38 -16.51
CA HIS A 101 10.00 -20.85 -17.82
C HIS A 101 9.43 -19.43 -17.70
N GLN A 102 9.99 -18.49 -18.47
CA GLN A 102 9.48 -17.13 -18.55
C GLN A 102 8.30 -17.06 -19.52
N LEU A 103 7.16 -16.63 -19.00
CA LEU A 103 5.88 -16.48 -19.67
C LEU A 103 5.40 -15.03 -19.53
N ALA A 104 4.46 -14.63 -20.38
CA ALA A 104 3.82 -13.31 -20.30
C ALA A 104 2.31 -13.45 -20.26
N VAL A 105 1.66 -12.77 -19.31
CA VAL A 105 0.20 -12.61 -19.30
C VAL A 105 -0.16 -11.39 -20.13
N VAL A 106 -1.06 -11.57 -21.10
CA VAL A 106 -1.55 -10.53 -22.03
C VAL A 106 -3.08 -10.62 -22.16
N GLY A 107 -3.72 -9.58 -22.72
CA GLY A 107 -5.14 -9.64 -23.10
C GLY A 107 -6.12 -8.86 -22.21
N GLY A 108 -5.67 -7.84 -21.49
CA GLY A 108 -6.56 -6.93 -20.75
C GLY A 108 -5.83 -5.71 -20.20
N GLY A 109 -6.47 -4.95 -19.30
CA GLY A 109 -5.80 -3.83 -18.64
C GLY A 109 -4.70 -4.31 -17.70
N PHE A 110 -3.56 -3.60 -17.62
CA PHE A 110 -2.44 -3.95 -16.73
C PHE A 110 -2.88 -4.28 -15.30
N ARG A 111 -3.85 -3.52 -14.78
CA ARG A 111 -4.34 -3.68 -13.42
C ARG A 111 -5.15 -4.98 -13.22
N GLU A 112 -5.93 -5.37 -14.22
CA GLU A 112 -6.73 -6.59 -14.20
C GLU A 112 -5.83 -7.82 -14.34
N MET A 113 -4.85 -7.75 -15.25
CA MET A 113 -3.81 -8.77 -15.38
C MET A 113 -3.03 -8.94 -14.07
N LEU A 114 -2.67 -7.84 -13.41
CA LEU A 114 -1.95 -7.88 -12.14
C LEU A 114 -2.81 -8.50 -11.03
N ASP A 115 -4.11 -8.20 -11.00
CA ASP A 115 -5.04 -8.79 -10.03
C ASP A 115 -5.19 -10.30 -10.24
N ALA A 116 -5.29 -10.74 -11.50
CA ALA A 116 -5.31 -12.16 -11.85
C ALA A 116 -4.04 -12.89 -11.40
N VAL A 117 -2.85 -12.34 -11.69
CA VAL A 117 -1.57 -12.89 -11.21
C VAL A 117 -1.50 -12.88 -9.68
N LYS A 118 -2.04 -11.83 -9.05
CA LYS A 118 -2.15 -11.72 -7.58
C LYS A 118 -3.19 -12.65 -6.96
N ASN A 119 -4.02 -13.35 -7.73
CA ASN A 119 -4.94 -14.33 -7.18
C ASN A 119 -4.39 -15.77 -7.28
N LEU A 120 -3.26 -15.97 -7.95
CA LEU A 120 -2.62 -17.28 -8.05
C LEU A 120 -2.00 -17.74 -6.73
N PRO A 121 -2.23 -18.99 -6.28
CA PRO A 121 -1.70 -19.50 -5.03
C PRO A 121 -0.17 -19.64 -5.07
N GLY A 122 0.48 -19.43 -3.92
CA GLY A 122 1.93 -19.68 -3.75
C GLY A 122 2.88 -18.69 -4.45
N ARG A 123 2.36 -17.70 -5.18
CA ARG A 123 3.15 -16.70 -5.91
C ARG A 123 4.12 -15.93 -5.01
N ARG A 124 5.29 -15.58 -5.56
CA ARG A 124 6.28 -14.67 -4.97
C ARG A 124 6.66 -13.62 -5.99
N PHE A 125 6.87 -12.38 -5.56
CA PHE A 125 7.37 -11.33 -6.43
C PHE A 125 8.87 -11.18 -6.20
N ASP A 126 9.64 -11.37 -7.25
CA ASP A 126 11.07 -11.10 -7.26
C ASP A 126 11.29 -9.62 -7.63
N SER A 127 11.76 -8.84 -6.65
CA SER A 127 11.99 -7.41 -6.79
C SER A 127 13.15 -7.07 -7.72
N ASP A 128 14.11 -7.97 -7.89
CA ASP A 128 15.33 -7.74 -8.65
C ASP A 128 15.07 -7.95 -10.14
N SER A 129 14.40 -9.06 -10.46
CA SER A 129 14.01 -9.37 -11.84
C SER A 129 12.70 -8.71 -12.28
N LYS A 130 11.92 -8.13 -11.34
CA LYS A 130 10.56 -7.59 -11.55
C LYS A 130 9.62 -8.63 -12.16
N MET A 131 9.78 -9.91 -11.78
CA MET A 131 8.96 -11.02 -12.26
C MET A 131 8.21 -11.67 -11.10
N TRP A 132 7.06 -12.25 -11.42
CA TRP A 132 6.32 -13.09 -10.47
C TRP A 132 6.73 -14.54 -10.65
N GLU A 133 7.28 -15.17 -9.61
CA GLU A 133 7.46 -16.62 -9.56
C GLU A 133 6.18 -17.28 -9.07
N ILE A 134 5.66 -18.20 -9.86
CA ILE A 134 4.43 -18.94 -9.54
C ILE A 134 4.79 -20.43 -9.45
N PRO A 135 4.77 -21.02 -8.25
CA PRO A 135 4.96 -22.45 -8.10
C PRO A 135 3.68 -23.18 -8.57
N GLY A 136 3.83 -24.16 -9.46
CA GLY A 136 2.70 -24.93 -9.96
C GLY A 136 2.97 -25.56 -11.33
N ASP A 137 2.00 -26.33 -11.81
CA ASP A 137 1.98 -26.85 -13.17
C ASP A 137 1.57 -25.76 -14.17
N ALA A 138 2.32 -25.64 -15.27
CA ALA A 138 2.06 -24.60 -16.28
C ALA A 138 0.69 -24.74 -16.93
N GLY A 139 0.15 -25.96 -17.07
CA GLY A 139 -1.19 -26.20 -17.60
C GLY A 139 -2.29 -25.71 -16.66
N ILE A 140 -2.13 -25.90 -15.34
CA ILE A 140 -3.06 -25.38 -14.34
C ILE A 140 -3.04 -23.84 -14.32
N ILE A 141 -1.84 -23.24 -14.32
CA ILE A 141 -1.70 -21.78 -14.33
C ILE A 141 -2.27 -21.18 -15.62
N LYS A 142 -2.02 -21.80 -16.77
CA LYS A 142 -2.63 -21.41 -18.05
C LYS A 142 -4.16 -21.42 -17.96
N ASN A 143 -4.75 -22.50 -17.48
CA ASN A 143 -6.20 -22.62 -17.35
C ASN A 143 -6.79 -21.57 -16.39
N LEU A 144 -6.14 -21.30 -15.26
CA LEU A 144 -6.59 -20.26 -14.32
C LEU A 144 -6.56 -18.85 -14.94
N ILE A 145 -5.50 -18.53 -15.68
CA ILE A 145 -5.35 -17.23 -16.37
C ILE A 145 -6.35 -17.10 -17.53
N GLU A 146 -6.56 -18.17 -18.31
CA GLU A 146 -7.58 -18.22 -19.38
C GLU A 146 -9.01 -18.13 -18.83
N THR A 147 -9.30 -18.78 -17.71
CA THR A 147 -10.59 -18.68 -17.01
C THR A 147 -10.86 -17.25 -16.53
N ALA A 148 -9.81 -16.50 -16.19
CA ALA A 148 -9.90 -15.09 -15.84
C ALA A 148 -10.00 -14.15 -17.06
N GLY A 149 -9.99 -14.68 -18.28
CA GLY A 149 -10.14 -13.93 -19.53
C GLY A 149 -8.83 -13.42 -20.15
N PHE A 150 -7.68 -13.88 -19.67
CA PHE A 150 -6.36 -13.46 -20.16
C PHE A 150 -5.65 -14.58 -20.91
N GLN A 151 -4.66 -14.25 -21.73
CA GLN A 151 -3.84 -15.21 -22.46
C GLN A 151 -2.44 -15.31 -21.86
N LEU A 152 -1.89 -16.53 -21.82
CA LEU A 152 -0.54 -16.80 -21.35
C LEU A 152 0.38 -17.05 -22.56
N GLU A 153 1.07 -16.01 -23.01
CA GLU A 153 2.05 -16.09 -24.09
C GLU A 153 3.30 -16.85 -23.65
N GLY A 154 3.81 -17.68 -24.56
CA GLY A 154 5.01 -18.50 -24.35
C GLY A 154 4.72 -19.90 -23.81
N ALA A 155 3.48 -20.21 -23.43
CA ALA A 155 3.10 -21.53 -22.92
C ALA A 155 3.32 -22.65 -23.97
N ASP A 156 3.21 -22.33 -25.27
CA ASP A 156 3.44 -23.29 -26.36
C ASP A 156 4.90 -23.78 -26.42
N LYS A 157 5.85 -22.99 -25.89
CA LYS A 157 7.26 -23.40 -25.78
C LYS A 157 7.46 -24.47 -24.71
N ILE A 158 6.59 -24.52 -23.70
CA ILE A 158 6.68 -25.49 -22.60
C ILE A 158 6.06 -26.83 -23.04
N ALA A 159 4.94 -26.79 -23.77
CA ALA A 159 4.22 -27.99 -24.21
C ALA A 159 5.00 -28.85 -25.24
N SER A 160 6.04 -28.30 -25.89
CA SER A 160 6.84 -29.04 -26.88
C SER A 160 7.98 -29.87 -26.27
N VAL A 161 8.27 -29.74 -24.97
CA VAL A 161 9.17 -30.67 -24.29
C VAL A 161 8.34 -31.85 -23.82
N SER A 162 7.96 -32.71 -24.77
CA SER A 162 7.45 -34.03 -24.43
C SER A 162 8.45 -34.67 -23.46
N PRO A 163 8.00 -35.20 -22.30
CA PRO A 163 8.89 -35.90 -21.39
C PRO A 163 9.68 -36.92 -22.23
N PRO A 164 11.02 -36.95 -22.15
CA PRO A 164 11.79 -37.96 -22.87
C PRO A 164 11.16 -39.28 -22.49
N ALA A 165 10.63 -39.99 -23.50
CA ALA A 165 9.90 -41.22 -23.31
C ALA A 165 10.68 -42.04 -22.30
N SER A 166 10.11 -42.21 -21.11
CA SER A 166 10.70 -43.01 -20.05
C SER A 166 10.99 -44.36 -20.69
N GLN A 167 12.27 -44.58 -21.02
CA GLN A 167 12.71 -45.87 -21.47
C GLN A 167 12.35 -46.78 -20.32
N ASN A 168 11.39 -47.64 -20.62
CA ASN A 168 10.83 -48.63 -19.73
C ASN A 168 11.92 -49.68 -19.47
N THR A 169 12.94 -49.30 -18.71
CA THR A 169 13.88 -50.25 -18.11
C THR A 169 13.13 -50.86 -16.94
N SER A 170 12.55 -52.03 -17.20
CA SER A 170 12.05 -52.95 -16.19
C SER A 170 13.01 -52.97 -15.00
N PRO A 171 12.55 -52.70 -13.77
CA PRO A 171 13.41 -52.81 -12.61
C PRO A 171 13.83 -54.28 -12.46
N PRO A 172 15.13 -54.60 -12.30
CA PRO A 172 15.52 -55.92 -11.86
C PRO A 172 14.88 -56.17 -10.49
N ALA A 173 14.33 -57.37 -10.32
CA ALA A 173 13.70 -57.81 -9.07
C ALA A 173 14.71 -57.73 -7.92
N TYR A 174 14.70 -56.63 -7.18
CA TYR A 174 15.48 -56.47 -5.96
C TYR A 174 14.81 -57.27 -4.86
N THR A 175 15.40 -58.41 -4.55
CA THR A 175 15.12 -59.19 -3.35
C THR A 175 15.70 -58.39 -2.18
N SER A 176 14.84 -57.77 -1.37
CA SER A 176 15.28 -56.97 -0.23
C SER A 176 16.03 -57.85 0.79
N PRO A 177 17.30 -57.56 1.11
CA PRO A 177 17.95 -58.15 2.27
C PRO A 177 17.31 -57.62 3.57
N PRO A 178 17.36 -58.38 4.68
CA PRO A 178 16.80 -57.97 5.96
C PRO A 178 17.47 -56.68 6.46
N MET A 179 16.68 -55.68 6.84
CA MET A 179 17.19 -54.43 7.39
C MET A 179 17.93 -54.70 8.71
N PRO A 180 19.17 -54.22 8.89
CA PRO A 180 19.77 -54.12 10.21
C PRO A 180 18.99 -53.10 11.04
N GLN A 181 18.61 -53.49 12.25
CA GLN A 181 17.93 -52.63 13.21
C GLN A 181 18.81 -51.40 13.48
N SER A 182 18.27 -50.21 13.19
CA SER A 182 18.91 -48.95 13.54
C SER A 182 19.14 -48.89 15.05
N PRO A 183 20.35 -48.58 15.53
CA PRO A 183 20.60 -48.36 16.95
C PRO A 183 19.79 -47.14 17.43
N PRO A 184 19.39 -47.12 18.73
CA PRO A 184 18.69 -45.99 19.30
C PRO A 184 19.54 -44.70 19.19
N PRO A 185 18.90 -43.54 19.00
CA PRO A 185 19.63 -42.28 18.92
C PRO A 185 20.40 -42.04 20.22
N PRO A 186 21.63 -41.51 20.15
CA PRO A 186 22.39 -41.14 21.34
C PRO A 186 21.59 -40.11 22.15
N ALA A 187 21.68 -40.22 23.48
CA ALA A 187 21.10 -39.24 24.38
C ALA A 187 21.65 -37.85 24.03
N TYR A 188 20.75 -36.89 23.86
CA TYR A 188 21.10 -35.51 23.59
C TYR A 188 21.80 -34.93 24.82
N GLU A 189 23.12 -34.72 24.74
CA GLU A 189 23.87 -33.87 25.66
C GLU A 189 23.60 -32.41 25.28
N GLU A 190 22.94 -31.67 26.16
CA GLU A 190 22.81 -30.22 26.02
C GLU A 190 24.23 -29.59 26.06
N PRO A 191 24.62 -28.82 25.03
CA PRO A 191 25.90 -28.13 25.04
C PRO A 191 25.96 -27.17 26.23
N ASP A 192 26.93 -27.43 27.11
CA ASP A 192 27.23 -26.61 28.28
C ASP A 192 27.93 -25.33 27.81
N PHE A 193 27.17 -24.23 27.73
CA PHE A 193 27.66 -22.90 27.33
C PHE A 193 28.31 -22.13 28.51
N SER A 194 28.76 -22.84 29.54
CA SER A 194 29.35 -22.23 30.75
C SER A 194 30.84 -21.90 30.63
N ASP A 195 31.50 -22.23 29.53
CA ASP A 195 32.91 -21.85 29.34
C ASP A 195 33.00 -20.37 28.94
N ASP A 196 33.45 -19.56 29.90
CA ASP A 196 34.00 -18.21 29.80
C ASP A 196 34.86 -18.05 28.54
N VAL A 197 34.22 -17.66 27.43
CA VAL A 197 34.92 -17.13 26.27
C VAL A 197 35.32 -15.71 26.62
N ASP A 198 36.58 -15.55 26.99
CA ASP A 198 37.28 -14.28 27.14
C ASP A 198 37.21 -13.52 25.80
N ILE A 199 36.14 -12.74 25.62
CA ILE A 199 35.92 -11.93 24.40
C ILE A 199 36.99 -10.84 24.43
N PRO A 200 37.94 -10.81 23.48
CA PRO A 200 38.96 -9.77 23.44
C PRO A 200 38.27 -8.40 23.34
N ALA A 201 38.67 -7.48 24.21
CA ALA A 201 38.16 -6.12 24.21
C ALA A 201 38.27 -5.53 22.80
N TYR A 202 37.13 -5.19 22.22
CA TYR A 202 37.06 -4.58 20.90
C TYR A 202 37.71 -3.20 20.96
N GLU A 203 38.90 -3.05 20.40
CA GLU A 203 39.49 -1.75 20.12
C GLU A 203 38.83 -1.17 18.85
N PRO A 204 38.13 -0.04 18.94
CA PRO A 204 37.54 0.59 17.77
C PRO A 204 38.64 1.03 16.79
N PRO A 205 38.45 0.86 15.48
CA PRO A 205 39.42 1.26 14.47
C PRO A 205 39.78 2.76 14.54
N ASP A 206 41.04 3.11 14.24
CA ASP A 206 41.60 4.48 14.28
C ASP A 206 40.83 5.56 13.48
N TRP A 207 39.90 5.19 12.60
CA TRP A 207 39.07 6.15 11.86
C TRP A 207 37.86 6.67 12.65
N TRP A 208 37.67 6.21 13.89
CA TRP A 208 36.71 6.76 14.87
C TRP A 208 37.24 7.95 15.67
N ASP A 209 38.51 8.32 15.52
CA ASP A 209 39.06 9.49 16.20
C ASP A 209 38.54 10.78 15.52
N ASP A 210 37.53 11.40 16.13
CA ASP A 210 36.79 12.61 15.69
C ASP A 210 37.70 13.83 15.40
N GLY A 211 39.01 13.73 15.68
CA GLY A 211 39.98 14.82 15.54
C GLY A 211 40.43 15.13 14.10
N ASN A 212 40.08 14.31 13.09
CA ASN A 212 40.60 14.48 11.72
C ASN A 212 39.53 14.58 10.62
N MET A 213 38.27 14.88 10.95
CA MET A 213 37.27 15.18 9.91
C MET A 213 37.55 16.53 9.26
N PRO A 214 37.66 16.61 7.92
CA PRO A 214 37.71 17.89 7.23
C PRO A 214 36.41 18.66 7.50
N ALA A 215 36.53 19.95 7.82
CA ALA A 215 35.36 20.81 8.08
C ALA A 215 34.37 20.72 6.90
N PRO A 216 33.06 20.58 7.19
CA PRO A 216 32.06 20.52 6.13
C PRO A 216 32.12 21.79 5.27
N PRO A 217 31.91 21.67 3.94
CA PRO A 217 31.90 22.84 3.07
C PRO A 217 30.85 23.84 3.54
N MET A 218 31.25 25.12 3.63
CA MET A 218 30.35 26.21 3.98
C MET A 218 29.17 26.27 2.99
N ASN A 219 27.98 26.45 3.55
CA ASN A 219 26.66 26.73 2.96
C ASN A 219 26.50 26.63 1.43
N PRO A 220 25.54 25.83 0.92
CA PRO A 220 25.14 25.93 -0.48
C PRO A 220 24.58 27.35 -0.77
N PRO A 221 24.82 27.90 -1.98
CA PRO A 221 24.43 29.26 -2.33
C PRO A 221 22.91 29.47 -2.28
N ASP A 222 22.50 30.65 -1.77
CA ASP A 222 21.13 31.18 -1.56
C ASP A 222 20.28 31.32 -2.83
N TRP A 223 20.12 30.26 -3.62
CA TRP A 223 19.30 30.26 -4.84
C TRP A 223 17.88 29.70 -4.60
N TRP A 224 17.48 29.53 -3.34
CA TRP A 224 16.14 29.06 -2.93
C TRP A 224 15.33 30.14 -2.20
N GLU A 225 15.72 31.41 -2.26
CA GLU A 225 14.83 32.53 -1.93
C GLU A 225 13.78 32.66 -3.05
N GLU A 226 12.77 31.81 -2.95
CA GLU A 226 11.54 31.87 -3.72
C GLU A 226 10.84 33.20 -3.39
N GLU A 227 10.83 34.10 -4.37
CA GLU A 227 10.30 35.46 -4.29
C GLU A 227 8.90 35.48 -3.66
N GLU A 228 8.79 36.12 -2.49
CA GLU A 228 7.50 36.48 -1.90
C GLU A 228 6.72 37.37 -2.89
N PRO A 229 5.47 37.05 -3.23
CA PRO A 229 4.68 37.92 -4.09
C PRO A 229 4.38 39.24 -3.37
N THR A 230 4.97 40.32 -3.87
CA THR A 230 4.65 41.71 -3.51
C THR A 230 3.15 41.98 -3.69
N ASP A 231 2.47 42.11 -2.57
CA ASP A 231 1.07 42.49 -2.44
C ASP A 231 0.89 43.96 -2.86
N THR A 232 0.28 44.21 -4.02
CA THR A 232 -0.17 45.56 -4.41
C THR A 232 -1.45 45.93 -3.65
N PRO A 233 -1.52 47.09 -2.99
CA PRO A 233 -2.70 47.48 -2.23
C PRO A 233 -3.85 47.86 -3.18
N VAL A 234 -4.90 47.05 -3.19
CA VAL A 234 -6.19 47.42 -3.79
C VAL A 234 -7.04 48.06 -2.70
N ASP A 235 -7.34 49.34 -2.90
CA ASP A 235 -8.19 50.18 -2.06
C ASP A 235 -9.63 49.64 -2.03
N TYR A 236 -10.03 49.03 -0.90
CA TYR A 236 -11.41 48.61 -0.66
C TYR A 236 -12.04 49.46 0.45
N PRO A 237 -13.24 50.05 0.24
CA PRO A 237 -13.88 50.88 1.24
C PRO A 237 -14.33 50.06 2.45
N MET A 238 -14.07 50.67 3.62
CA MET A 238 -14.33 50.22 4.98
C MET A 238 -15.58 49.35 5.15
N ARG A 239 -15.36 48.14 5.67
CA ARG A 239 -16.40 47.32 6.29
C ARG A 239 -16.10 47.23 7.79
N PRO A 240 -17.07 47.52 8.68
CA PRO A 240 -16.81 47.64 10.11
C PRO A 240 -16.42 46.30 10.75
N SER A 241 -15.37 46.38 11.56
CA SER A 241 -14.72 45.31 12.33
C SER A 241 -15.70 44.52 13.19
N SER A 242 -15.80 43.21 12.96
CA SER A 242 -16.35 42.25 13.91
C SER A 242 -15.22 41.68 14.78
N PRO A 243 -15.40 41.55 16.10
CA PRO A 243 -14.34 41.13 17.00
C PRO A 243 -13.93 39.67 16.78
N ALA A 244 -12.63 39.43 16.98
CA ALA A 244 -11.92 38.17 16.80
C ALA A 244 -12.63 36.99 17.46
N ARG A 245 -12.94 35.97 16.65
CA ARG A 245 -13.43 34.67 17.10
C ARG A 245 -12.22 33.80 17.45
N PRO A 246 -12.08 33.29 18.69
CA PRO A 246 -11.00 32.38 19.04
C PRO A 246 -11.11 31.09 18.20
N ALA A 247 -9.96 30.55 17.79
CA ALA A 247 -9.87 29.27 17.10
C ALA A 247 -10.64 28.16 17.86
N PRO A 248 -11.38 27.28 17.16
CA PRO A 248 -12.10 26.21 17.82
C PRO A 248 -11.13 25.22 18.45
N ARG A 249 -11.03 25.25 19.79
CA ARG A 249 -10.56 24.10 20.56
C ARG A 249 -11.57 22.97 20.34
N SER A 250 -11.20 22.00 19.50
CA SER A 250 -11.91 20.73 19.42
C SER A 250 -11.61 19.91 20.67
N THR A 251 -12.32 20.19 21.74
CA THR A 251 -12.54 19.27 22.86
C THR A 251 -13.93 18.69 22.67
N ASP A 252 -14.02 17.39 22.34
CA ASP A 252 -14.92 16.43 22.99
C ASP A 252 -15.08 15.15 22.16
N SER A 253 -14.53 14.06 22.70
CA SER A 253 -14.95 12.65 22.52
C SER A 253 -14.19 11.86 23.59
N SER A 254 -14.72 11.80 24.82
CA SER A 254 -15.55 10.70 25.32
C SER A 254 -14.86 9.33 25.18
N GLY A 255 -14.31 8.82 26.29
CA GLY A 255 -13.78 7.45 26.44
C GLY A 255 -12.33 7.24 25.99
N GLY A 256 -11.51 8.29 26.03
CA GLY A 256 -10.16 8.34 25.47
C GLY A 256 -9.15 7.43 26.17
N GLY A 257 -8.97 6.21 25.66
CA GLY A 257 -7.64 5.64 25.64
C GLY A 257 -6.82 6.53 24.72
N ASP A 258 -5.78 7.18 25.24
CA ASP A 258 -4.89 8.00 24.43
C ASP A 258 -4.33 7.12 23.31
N ASP A 259 -4.83 7.34 22.08
CA ASP A 259 -4.27 6.69 20.90
C ASP A 259 -2.76 7.00 20.90
N GLN A 260 -1.96 5.94 20.86
CA GLN A 260 -0.51 6.06 20.95
C GLN A 260 0.15 5.22 19.86
N ILE A 261 1.20 5.75 19.24
CA ILE A 261 2.03 5.01 18.29
C ILE A 261 3.43 4.86 18.86
N ARG A 262 3.89 3.61 18.94
CA ARG A 262 5.24 3.27 19.41
C ARG A 262 6.22 3.40 18.26
N ILE A 263 7.32 4.10 18.52
CA ILE A 263 8.44 4.26 17.60
C ILE A 263 9.76 3.96 18.32
N ARG A 264 10.81 3.54 17.61
CA ARG A 264 12.19 3.50 18.12
C ARG A 264 13.04 4.45 17.30
N ILE A 265 13.81 5.29 17.97
CA ILE A 265 14.77 6.20 17.33
C ILE A 265 16.16 5.78 17.81
N GLY A 266 16.98 5.23 16.92
CA GLY A 266 18.28 4.67 17.30
C GLY A 266 18.18 3.66 18.46
N GLY A 267 17.18 2.77 18.40
CA GLY A 267 16.92 1.76 19.44
C GLY A 267 16.22 2.28 20.71
N ILE A 268 16.05 3.59 20.88
CA ILE A 268 15.38 4.16 22.07
C ILE A 268 13.85 4.15 21.87
N PRO A 269 13.07 3.49 22.73
CA PRO A 269 11.62 3.44 22.62
C PRO A 269 10.98 4.78 22.96
N MET A 270 10.13 5.26 22.06
CA MET A 270 9.39 6.51 22.19
C MET A 270 7.92 6.28 21.80
N VAL A 271 7.06 7.20 22.21
CA VAL A 271 5.61 7.15 21.98
C VAL A 271 5.14 8.50 21.47
N VAL A 272 4.45 8.48 20.32
CA VAL A 272 3.75 9.66 19.77
C VAL A 272 2.31 9.66 20.28
N THR A 273 1.89 10.78 20.84
CA THR A 273 0.53 11.03 21.37
C THR A 273 0.01 12.39 20.89
N GLY A 274 -1.30 12.61 20.90
CA GLY A 274 -1.89 13.95 20.74
C GLY A 274 -2.72 14.17 19.48
N GLY A 275 -3.69 13.30 19.22
CA GLY A 275 -4.64 13.45 18.11
C GLY A 275 -5.22 12.12 17.69
N SER A 276 -5.83 12.06 16.51
CA SER A 276 -6.32 10.78 15.97
C SER A 276 -5.17 9.89 15.51
N PHE A 277 -5.33 8.57 15.65
CA PHE A 277 -4.35 7.59 15.16
C PHE A 277 -3.94 7.81 13.69
N GLN A 278 -4.87 8.18 12.81
CA GLN A 278 -4.57 8.45 11.40
C GLN A 278 -3.68 9.67 11.21
N ALA A 279 -3.88 10.72 12.01
CA ALA A 279 -3.08 11.93 11.93
C ALA A 279 -1.65 11.67 12.45
N MET A 280 -1.51 10.91 13.55
CA MET A 280 -0.21 10.45 14.04
C MET A 280 0.54 9.58 13.02
N LEU A 281 -0.15 8.64 12.35
CA LEU A 281 0.44 7.86 11.26
C LEU A 281 0.89 8.73 10.09
N GLY A 282 0.16 9.81 9.79
CA GLY A 282 0.55 10.78 8.77
C GLY A 282 1.88 11.46 9.10
N VAL A 283 2.10 11.83 10.37
CA VAL A 283 3.36 12.43 10.84
C VAL A 283 4.52 11.44 10.73
N ILE A 284 4.33 10.21 11.22
CA ILE A 284 5.37 9.18 11.14
C ILE A 284 5.72 8.90 9.68
N LYS A 285 4.74 8.96 8.77
CA LYS A 285 4.95 8.78 7.33
C LYS A 285 5.79 9.85 6.64
N ASP A 286 6.06 10.96 7.29
CA ASP A 286 6.92 12.00 6.73
C ASP A 286 8.37 11.87 7.20
N ILE A 287 8.64 11.00 8.18
CA ILE A 287 10.00 10.74 8.67
C ILE A 287 10.75 9.87 7.62
N PRO A 288 11.87 10.33 7.06
CA PRO A 288 12.65 9.56 6.08
C PRO A 288 13.22 8.29 6.70
N GLY A 289 13.42 7.25 5.89
CA GLY A 289 14.10 6.01 6.31
C GLY A 289 13.34 5.09 7.28
N ARG A 290 12.18 5.50 7.81
CA ARG A 290 11.35 4.71 8.71
C ARG A 290 11.01 3.31 8.16
N ARG A 291 10.93 2.31 9.05
CA ARG A 291 10.49 0.95 8.75
C ARG A 291 9.45 0.51 9.77
N PHE A 292 8.45 -0.26 9.34
CA PHE A 292 7.42 -0.77 10.24
C PHE A 292 7.68 -2.24 10.57
N HIS A 293 7.82 -2.56 11.85
CA HIS A 293 7.99 -3.92 12.35
C HIS A 293 6.63 -4.45 12.82
N SER A 294 6.03 -5.33 12.03
CA SER A 294 4.68 -5.84 12.27
C SER A 294 4.57 -6.73 13.51
N GLY A 295 5.65 -7.40 13.91
CA GLY A 295 5.67 -8.24 15.11
C GLY A 295 5.44 -7.44 16.38
N ASP A 296 6.18 -6.34 16.53
CA ASP A 296 6.13 -5.49 17.72
C ASP A 296 5.11 -4.34 17.60
N LYS A 297 4.61 -4.09 16.38
CA LYS A 297 3.80 -2.93 16.01
C LYS A 297 4.52 -1.61 16.33
N VAL A 298 5.81 -1.56 16.01
CA VAL A 298 6.71 -0.43 16.26
C VAL A 298 7.25 0.09 14.93
N TRP A 299 7.40 1.41 14.82
CA TRP A 299 8.14 2.03 13.73
C TRP A 299 9.59 2.26 14.12
N ASP A 300 10.53 1.65 13.41
CA ASP A 300 11.95 1.88 13.61
C ASP A 300 12.39 3.03 12.69
N ILE A 301 12.96 4.06 13.31
CA ILE A 301 13.54 5.22 12.67
C ILE A 301 15.07 5.03 12.70
N PRO A 302 15.75 5.13 11.54
CA PRO A 302 17.18 4.89 11.45
C PRO A 302 18.00 5.86 12.31
N GLU A 303 19.22 5.43 12.67
CA GLU A 303 20.14 6.16 13.56
C GLU A 303 20.65 7.48 12.98
N ASP A 304 20.55 7.66 11.66
CA ASP A 304 20.84 8.92 10.98
C ASP A 304 19.85 10.04 11.36
N SER A 305 18.70 9.69 11.92
CA SER A 305 17.67 10.62 12.39
C SER A 305 17.83 10.88 13.89
N THR A 306 18.25 12.10 14.24
CA THR A 306 18.37 12.50 15.64
C THR A 306 17.00 12.63 16.32
N ILE A 307 16.94 12.39 17.64
CA ILE A 307 15.71 12.54 18.43
C ILE A 307 15.14 13.96 18.27
N ASP A 308 16.00 14.98 18.23
CA ASP A 308 15.60 16.38 18.06
C ASP A 308 14.92 16.64 16.71
N SER A 309 15.43 16.05 15.62
CA SER A 309 14.81 16.16 14.30
C SER A 309 13.41 15.55 14.28
N VAL A 310 13.26 14.34 14.85
CA VAL A 310 11.96 13.67 14.95
C VAL A 310 11.00 14.46 15.85
N GLN A 311 11.49 14.96 16.99
CA GLN A 311 10.72 15.81 17.89
C GLN A 311 10.24 17.08 17.18
N GLN A 312 11.08 17.72 16.36
CA GLN A 312 10.71 18.92 15.61
C GLN A 312 9.59 18.64 14.60
N VAL A 313 9.67 17.54 13.85
CA VAL A 313 8.62 17.13 12.90
C VAL A 313 7.30 16.82 13.61
N VAL A 314 7.37 16.13 14.76
CA VAL A 314 6.20 15.77 15.57
C VAL A 314 5.55 17.02 16.19
N ASN A 315 6.36 17.91 16.78
CA ASN A 315 5.89 19.17 17.38
C ASN A 315 5.33 20.14 16.34
N ALA A 316 5.93 20.24 15.15
CA ALA A 316 5.47 21.11 14.07
C ALA A 316 4.03 20.79 13.64
N LYS A 317 3.59 19.55 13.83
CA LYS A 317 2.22 19.10 13.54
C LYS A 317 1.30 19.04 14.76
N GLY A 318 1.74 19.54 15.91
CA GLY A 318 0.95 19.63 17.15
C GLY A 318 0.85 18.33 17.94
N PHE A 319 1.71 17.34 17.66
CA PHE A 319 1.78 16.09 18.41
C PHE A 319 2.88 16.15 19.47
N ILE A 320 2.81 15.24 20.45
CA ILE A 320 3.75 15.13 21.56
C ILE A 320 4.49 13.81 21.44
N LEU A 321 5.81 13.88 21.38
CA LEU A 321 6.69 12.73 21.50
C LEU A 321 7.12 12.57 22.97
N LYS A 322 6.92 11.39 23.55
CA LYS A 322 7.29 11.02 24.92
C LYS A 322 8.22 9.82 24.92
N ARG A 323 9.07 9.69 25.92
CA ARG A 323 9.86 8.47 26.15
C ARG A 323 8.93 7.35 26.63
N GLY A 324 9.01 6.19 25.98
CA GLY A 324 8.15 5.03 26.21
C GLY A 324 8.70 4.02 27.21
#